data_AF-R7I7S1-F1
#
_entry.id   AF-R7I7S1-F1
#
_cell.length_a   1.000
_cell.length_b   1.000
_cell.length_c   1.000
_cell.angle_alpha   90.00
_cell.angle_beta   90.00
_cell.angle_gamma   90.00
#
_symmetry.space_group_name_H-M   'P 1'
#
loop_
_entity.id
_entity.type
_entity.pdbx_description
1 polymer ?
#
loop_
_entity_poly.entity_id
_entity_poly.type
_entity_poly.pdbx_seq_one_letter_code
_entity_poly.pdbx_strand_id
1 'polypeptide(L)'
;MENIRHFTKRFSLAASAAAVCALTLAGCQTTGQKTASAPSAQESSSVVAESVNRFDDGTYGFMLTQVPSIKGAKPLGLTTLQAFEGEGVYYFNDREESNFRIDQKKNDTTYTVKETYPKGQKAHGFAWGTNVNSIVRSGNSVSAEFPSYLTSEPDGSVKLYSDNSKNPVAMRLKLYAFDVSGQYIYHYLRSRTNYPTPAAGVISARFPKGSVVYMPQIAMTQDQYVVLKPDAFTGAGNVEGFVRTFSRDIPYCLSYLPRVGFKAYGVVFDPTAGAAAPTQFKVVTKTRYVKNKRGKRVKQRYQEKVAIPAEGASAIPTNGEVSLYSVKTGTVFCQSTSKTPETRGSYSIKTVDGTKGIAFSFPSTVKAPDTGIFELSRDAVSLALVEIHRGKSTTVVPGYFVKADKPITDFQYRFNGVAAKAVREALASVRQQAQK
;
A
#
# COMPACT_ATOMS: atom_id res chain seq x y z
N MET A 1 -8.06 68.51 -1.97
CA MET A 1 -8.85 69.57 -1.34
C MET A 1 -10.29 69.40 -1.81
N GLU A 2 -11.18 69.24 -0.84
CA GLU A 2 -12.64 69.49 -0.84
C GLU A 2 -13.55 68.75 -1.85
N ASN A 3 -14.80 68.40 -1.52
CA ASN A 3 -15.45 67.92 -0.31
C ASN A 3 -16.85 67.44 -0.70
N ILE A 4 -17.22 66.23 -0.27
CA ILE A 4 -18.50 65.83 0.36
C ILE A 4 -19.81 66.45 -0.15
N ARG A 5 -20.74 65.58 -0.58
CA ARG A 5 -22.12 65.59 -0.05
C ARG A 5 -22.60 64.18 0.31
N HIS A 6 -22.95 64.05 1.59
CA HIS A 6 -23.68 62.96 2.22
C HIS A 6 -25.12 62.84 1.69
N PHE A 7 -25.65 61.62 1.66
CA PHE A 7 -27.01 61.38 2.16
C PHE A 7 -27.09 60.04 2.89
N THR A 8 -27.52 60.15 4.14
CA THR A 8 -27.77 59.11 5.14
C THR A 8 -29.14 58.48 4.93
N LYS A 9 -29.25 57.16 5.17
CA LYS A 9 -30.38 56.59 5.94
C LYS A 9 -30.03 55.19 6.44
N ARG A 10 -29.90 55.09 7.77
CA ARG A 10 -29.98 53.84 8.54
C ARG A 10 -31.45 53.45 8.68
N PHE A 11 -31.77 52.17 8.56
CA PHE A 11 -32.83 51.55 9.35
C PHE A 11 -32.38 50.16 9.79
N SER A 12 -32.84 49.83 10.98
CA SER A 12 -32.29 48.89 11.95
C SER A 12 -33.21 47.69 12.17
N LEU A 13 -32.57 46.53 12.43
CA LEU A 13 -32.92 45.48 13.40
C LEU A 13 -34.26 44.69 13.33
N ALA A 14 -34.09 43.37 13.48
CA ALA A 14 -34.94 42.37 14.17
C ALA A 14 -36.24 41.94 13.45
N ALA A 15 -36.74 40.70 13.52
CA ALA A 15 -36.27 39.40 14.01
C ALA A 15 -37.28 38.32 13.53
N SER A 16 -36.84 37.05 13.56
CA SER A 16 -37.65 35.83 13.77
C SER A 16 -38.57 35.31 12.65
N ALA A 17 -38.27 34.11 12.14
CA ALA A 17 -39.14 32.93 12.27
C ALA A 17 -38.49 31.70 11.63
N ALA A 18 -38.60 30.56 12.31
CA ALA A 18 -38.14 29.25 11.87
C ALA A 18 -38.98 28.70 10.70
N ALA A 19 -38.33 27.98 9.79
CA ALA A 19 -38.97 26.96 8.97
C ALA A 19 -37.98 25.80 8.71
N VAL A 20 -38.37 24.62 9.17
CA VAL A 20 -37.77 23.33 8.88
C VAL A 20 -38.20 22.88 7.49
N CYS A 21 -37.26 22.32 6.71
CA CYS A 21 -37.36 21.44 5.51
C CYS A 21 -36.37 21.92 4.45
N ALA A 22 -35.75 21.11 3.60
CA ALA A 22 -35.44 19.70 3.54
C ALA A 22 -34.41 19.60 2.38
N LEU A 23 -33.51 18.62 2.45
CA LEU A 23 -32.79 18.04 1.31
C LEU A 23 -32.19 19.02 0.27
N THR A 24 -30.89 19.32 0.40
CA THR A 24 -30.06 19.62 -0.77
C THR A 24 -28.89 18.67 -0.85
N LEU A 25 -28.92 17.90 -1.95
CA LEU A 25 -27.87 17.05 -2.46
C LEU A 25 -26.54 17.80 -2.50
N ALA A 26 -25.57 17.35 -1.70
CA ALA A 26 -24.18 17.73 -1.89
C ALA A 26 -23.65 16.98 -3.12
N GLY A 27 -23.79 17.60 -4.29
CA GLY A 27 -23.09 17.22 -5.50
C GLY A 27 -21.58 17.36 -5.28
N CYS A 28 -20.88 16.24 -5.32
CA CYS A 28 -19.42 16.20 -5.32
C CYS A 28 -18.93 16.69 -6.69
N GLN A 29 -18.72 18.00 -6.84
CA GLN A 29 -17.94 18.53 -7.95
C GLN A 29 -16.45 18.36 -7.63
N THR A 30 -15.84 17.30 -8.14
CA THR A 30 -14.39 17.29 -8.36
C THR A 30 -14.12 17.93 -9.72
N THR A 31 -13.73 19.20 -9.69
CA THR A 31 -13.19 19.94 -10.82
C THR A 31 -12.02 19.17 -11.43
N GLY A 32 -12.02 19.05 -12.76
CA GLY A 32 -11.10 18.28 -13.59
C GLY A 32 -9.65 18.26 -13.13
N GLN A 33 -9.28 17.22 -12.39
CA GLN A 33 -7.94 16.66 -12.46
C GLN A 33 -8.01 15.58 -13.54
N LYS A 34 -7.16 15.72 -14.57
CA LYS A 34 -6.81 14.61 -15.46
C LYS A 34 -6.56 13.42 -14.54
N THR A 35 -7.49 12.46 -14.54
CA THR A 35 -7.22 11.12 -14.05
C THR A 35 -5.95 10.71 -14.76
N ALA A 36 -4.84 10.65 -14.02
CA ALA A 36 -3.72 9.86 -14.46
C ALA A 36 -4.34 8.48 -14.66
N SER A 37 -4.54 8.12 -15.92
CA SER A 37 -4.96 6.79 -16.31
C SER A 37 -4.08 5.86 -15.48
N ALA A 38 -4.69 5.07 -14.59
CA ALA A 38 -4.08 3.78 -14.26
C ALA A 38 -3.66 3.20 -15.61
N PRO A 39 -2.40 2.74 -15.79
CA PRO A 39 -1.89 2.35 -17.09
C PRO A 39 -2.96 1.54 -17.82
N SER A 40 -3.60 2.20 -18.78
CA SER A 40 -4.95 1.84 -19.20
C SER A 40 -4.81 0.65 -20.09
N ALA A 41 -5.20 -0.55 -19.63
CA ALA A 41 -5.48 -1.69 -20.49
C ALA A 41 -4.52 -1.84 -21.70
N GLN A 42 -3.24 -1.54 -21.50
CA GLN A 42 -2.17 -1.69 -22.48
C GLN A 42 -1.38 -2.97 -22.17
N GLU A 43 -1.88 -3.77 -21.22
CA GLU A 43 -1.57 -5.18 -21.04
C GLU A 43 -2.37 -6.07 -22.01
N SER A 44 -3.28 -5.52 -22.82
CA SER A 44 -3.98 -6.22 -23.91
C SER A 44 -3.57 -5.68 -25.29
N SER A 45 -2.27 -5.48 -25.51
CA SER A 45 -1.76 -5.40 -26.89
C SER A 45 -1.59 -6.82 -27.44
N SER A 46 -1.76 -7.00 -28.75
CA SER A 46 -1.49 -8.28 -29.43
C SER A 46 -0.09 -8.83 -29.13
N VAL A 47 0.87 -7.94 -28.84
CA VAL A 47 2.24 -8.28 -28.42
C VAL A 47 2.28 -8.96 -27.04
N VAL A 48 1.41 -8.57 -26.10
CA VAL A 48 1.31 -9.26 -24.80
C VAL A 48 0.66 -10.63 -24.97
N ALA A 49 -0.38 -10.74 -25.79
CA ALA A 49 -1.06 -12.02 -26.07
C ALA A 49 -0.12 -13.04 -26.74
N GLU A 50 0.71 -12.63 -27.71
CA GLU A 50 1.74 -13.50 -28.31
C GLU A 50 2.88 -13.82 -27.33
N SER A 51 3.25 -12.88 -26.44
CA SER A 51 4.28 -13.13 -25.43
C SER A 51 3.85 -14.24 -24.45
N VAL A 52 2.59 -14.27 -24.01
CA VAL A 52 2.09 -15.25 -23.03
C VAL A 52 2.26 -16.71 -23.52
N ASN A 53 2.13 -16.98 -24.82
CA ASN A 53 2.36 -18.32 -25.38
C ASN A 53 3.83 -18.79 -25.30
N ARG A 54 4.80 -17.87 -25.28
CA ARG A 54 6.23 -18.17 -25.07
C ARG A 54 6.55 -18.49 -23.60
N PHE A 55 5.64 -18.15 -22.70
CA PHE A 55 5.79 -18.20 -21.24
C PHE A 55 4.79 -19.17 -20.58
N ASP A 56 4.35 -20.21 -21.29
CA ASP A 56 3.35 -21.18 -20.78
C ASP A 56 3.94 -22.27 -19.86
N ASP A 57 4.93 -21.92 -19.03
CA ASP A 57 5.56 -22.86 -18.08
C ASP A 57 4.89 -22.89 -16.70
N GLY A 58 3.78 -22.16 -16.52
CA GLY A 58 3.03 -22.08 -15.26
C GLY A 58 3.77 -21.37 -14.12
N THR A 59 4.90 -20.71 -14.39
CA THR A 59 5.74 -20.08 -13.34
C THR A 59 5.48 -18.59 -13.13
N TYR A 60 4.39 -18.03 -13.68
CA TYR A 60 4.11 -16.60 -13.68
C TYR A 60 2.84 -16.20 -12.92
N GLY A 61 2.81 -14.95 -12.49
CA GLY A 61 1.64 -14.31 -11.88
C GLY A 61 1.50 -14.55 -10.38
N PHE A 62 0.39 -14.04 -9.84
CA PHE A 62 0.17 -13.88 -8.40
C PHE A 62 -0.24 -15.17 -7.67
N MET A 63 -0.66 -16.21 -8.40
CA MET A 63 -1.21 -17.46 -7.84
C MET A 63 -0.14 -18.41 -7.29
N LEU A 64 1.14 -18.06 -7.39
CA LEU A 64 2.23 -18.90 -6.89
C LEU A 64 2.15 -19.08 -5.37
N THR A 65 2.10 -20.34 -4.95
CA THR A 65 2.11 -20.75 -3.53
C THR A 65 3.50 -21.15 -3.03
N GLN A 66 4.47 -21.29 -3.94
CA GLN A 66 5.87 -21.54 -3.65
C GLN A 66 6.76 -20.81 -4.65
N VAL A 67 8.00 -20.55 -4.26
CA VAL A 67 8.98 -19.93 -5.16
C VAL A 67 9.30 -20.95 -6.27
N PRO A 68 9.09 -20.62 -7.56
CA PRO A 68 9.34 -21.56 -8.64
C PRO A 68 10.80 -21.98 -8.68
N SER A 69 11.05 -23.28 -8.87
CA SER A 69 12.39 -23.74 -9.22
C SER A 69 12.75 -23.22 -10.60
N ILE A 70 13.90 -22.57 -10.74
CA ILE A 70 14.37 -22.08 -12.03
C ILE A 70 14.96 -23.26 -12.81
N LYS A 71 14.21 -23.78 -13.80
CA LYS A 71 14.58 -24.98 -14.54
C LYS A 71 15.96 -24.84 -15.19
N GLY A 72 16.87 -25.76 -14.85
CA GLY A 72 18.24 -25.79 -15.39
C GLY A 72 19.19 -24.77 -14.77
N ALA A 73 18.74 -23.91 -13.85
CA ALA A 73 19.63 -23.02 -13.11
C ALA A 73 20.26 -23.78 -11.95
N LYS A 74 21.56 -23.56 -11.74
CA LYS A 74 22.32 -24.25 -10.69
C LYS A 74 22.49 -23.30 -9.50
N PRO A 75 21.95 -23.61 -8.31
CA PRO A 75 22.16 -22.78 -7.13
C PRO A 75 23.64 -22.62 -6.83
N LEU A 76 24.03 -21.42 -6.43
CA LEU A 76 25.37 -21.10 -5.96
C LEU A 76 25.30 -20.82 -4.45
N GLY A 77 26.24 -21.37 -3.68
CA GLY A 77 26.35 -21.15 -2.23
C GLY A 77 26.92 -19.78 -1.85
N LEU A 78 26.64 -18.74 -2.64
CA LEU A 78 27.11 -17.38 -2.39
C LEU A 78 26.28 -16.72 -1.30
N THR A 79 26.96 -16.01 -0.40
CA THR A 79 26.29 -15.12 0.56
C THR A 79 25.82 -13.84 -0.14
N THR A 80 24.87 -13.15 0.49
CA THR A 80 24.36 -11.86 0.01
C THR A 80 25.45 -10.79 0.03
N LEU A 81 26.34 -10.83 1.04
CA LEU A 81 27.47 -9.90 1.12
C LEU A 81 28.40 -10.06 -0.09
N GLN A 82 28.77 -11.29 -0.43
CA GLN A 82 29.63 -11.60 -1.59
C GLN A 82 29.03 -11.12 -2.90
N ALA A 83 27.71 -11.15 -3.05
CA ALA A 83 27.05 -10.63 -4.25
C ALA A 83 27.21 -9.10 -4.41
N PHE A 84 27.39 -8.37 -3.31
CA PHE A 84 27.58 -6.91 -3.32
C PHE A 84 29.04 -6.45 -3.40
N GLU A 85 29.98 -7.37 -3.27
CA GLU A 85 31.42 -7.11 -3.43
C GLU A 85 31.77 -6.89 -4.91
N GLY A 86 32.91 -6.25 -5.17
CA GLY A 86 33.41 -5.99 -6.52
C GLY A 86 32.50 -5.07 -7.34
N GLU A 87 31.95 -5.59 -8.44
CA GLU A 87 31.01 -4.85 -9.31
C GLU A 87 29.60 -4.76 -8.71
N GLY A 88 29.31 -5.54 -7.65
CA GLY A 88 28.00 -5.64 -7.03
C GLY A 88 26.94 -6.27 -7.94
N VAL A 89 25.69 -5.86 -7.75
CA VAL A 89 24.56 -6.38 -8.50
C VAL A 89 23.89 -5.32 -9.35
N TYR A 90 23.36 -5.75 -10.48
CA TYR A 90 22.63 -4.93 -11.42
C TYR A 90 21.16 -5.29 -11.38
N TYR A 91 20.33 -4.28 -11.61
CA TYR A 91 18.88 -4.40 -11.70
C TYR A 91 18.41 -3.78 -13.00
N PHE A 92 17.36 -4.37 -13.57
CA PHE A 92 16.70 -3.86 -14.77
C PHE A 92 15.20 -3.77 -14.54
N ASN A 93 14.65 -2.56 -14.68
CA ASN A 93 13.23 -2.33 -14.84
C ASN A 93 12.96 -2.01 -16.32
N ASP A 94 12.72 -3.07 -17.09
CA ASP A 94 12.72 -2.99 -18.55
C ASP A 94 14.03 -2.36 -19.08
N ARG A 95 13.99 -1.09 -19.52
CA ARG A 95 15.15 -0.38 -20.09
C ARG A 95 15.94 0.44 -19.08
N GLU A 96 15.40 0.61 -17.89
CA GLU A 96 16.08 1.35 -16.84
C GLU A 96 16.95 0.40 -16.01
N GLU A 97 18.17 0.82 -15.74
CA GLU A 97 19.20 0.05 -15.06
C GLU A 97 19.62 0.75 -13.76
N SER A 98 19.95 -0.05 -12.75
CA SER A 98 20.76 0.41 -11.64
C SER A 98 21.82 -0.59 -11.25
N ASN A 99 22.88 -0.09 -10.61
CA ASN A 99 23.94 -0.89 -10.02
C ASN A 99 24.07 -0.58 -8.54
N PHE A 100 23.87 -1.60 -7.71
CA PHE A 100 23.96 -1.54 -6.26
C PHE A 100 25.16 -2.34 -5.76
N ARG A 101 26.03 -1.69 -4.98
CA ARG A 101 27.28 -2.31 -4.51
C ARG A 101 27.76 -1.75 -3.18
N ILE A 102 28.65 -2.49 -2.53
CA ILE A 102 29.45 -1.97 -1.42
C ILE A 102 30.34 -0.83 -1.92
N ASP A 103 30.32 0.27 -1.19
CA ASP A 103 31.20 1.41 -1.43
C ASP A 103 32.44 1.35 -0.53
N GLN A 104 32.24 1.19 0.79
CA GLN A 104 33.33 1.14 1.77
C GLN A 104 33.00 0.19 2.92
N LYS A 105 33.98 -0.60 3.37
CA LYS A 105 33.91 -1.32 4.65
C LYS A 105 34.15 -0.32 5.78
N LYS A 106 33.25 -0.25 6.76
CA LYS A 106 33.38 0.62 7.95
C LYS A 106 33.97 -0.12 9.15
N ASN A 107 33.54 -1.37 9.35
CA ASN A 107 34.08 -2.29 10.35
C ASN A 107 33.83 -3.73 9.88
N ASP A 108 34.06 -4.74 10.72
CA ASP A 108 33.96 -6.15 10.32
C ASP A 108 32.60 -6.61 9.81
N THR A 109 31.53 -5.96 10.26
CA THR A 109 30.17 -6.34 9.86
C THR A 109 29.44 -5.25 9.08
N THR A 110 29.92 -4.01 9.10
CA THR A 110 29.20 -2.84 8.57
C THR A 110 29.88 -2.26 7.33
N TYR A 111 29.08 -1.97 6.30
CA TYR A 111 29.53 -1.50 5.00
C TYR A 111 28.63 -0.37 4.51
N THR A 112 29.17 0.74 4.01
CA THR A 112 28.38 1.69 3.24
C THR A 112 28.13 1.13 1.85
N VAL A 113 26.98 1.48 1.29
CA VAL A 113 26.54 1.02 -0.02
C VAL A 113 26.18 2.21 -0.88
N LYS A 114 26.21 2.01 -2.19
CA LYS A 114 25.74 3.02 -3.14
C LYS A 114 24.98 2.35 -4.26
N GLU A 115 23.97 3.07 -4.74
CA GLU A 115 23.28 2.74 -5.97
C GLU A 115 23.59 3.80 -7.03
N THR A 116 23.98 3.35 -8.21
CA THR A 116 24.31 4.21 -9.34
C THR A 116 23.40 3.90 -10.52
N TYR A 117 23.10 4.91 -11.32
CA TYR A 117 22.14 4.84 -12.42
C TYR A 117 22.74 5.49 -13.66
N PRO A 118 22.43 4.99 -14.86
CA PRO A 118 22.69 5.72 -16.10
C PRO A 118 21.97 7.09 -16.08
N LYS A 119 22.56 8.07 -16.77
CA LYS A 119 22.06 9.45 -16.79
C LYS A 119 20.59 9.49 -17.24
N GLY A 120 19.73 10.10 -16.41
CA GLY A 120 18.30 10.29 -16.69
C GLY A 120 17.41 9.12 -16.27
N GLN A 121 17.95 8.02 -15.76
CA GLN A 121 17.19 6.88 -15.25
C GLN A 121 17.03 6.95 -13.72
N LYS A 122 15.96 6.34 -13.21
CA LYS A 122 15.60 6.32 -11.77
C LYS A 122 15.07 4.95 -11.31
N ALA A 123 15.47 3.87 -11.97
CA ALA A 123 15.05 2.53 -11.59
C ALA A 123 15.74 2.08 -10.31
N HIS A 124 15.01 1.78 -9.25
CA HIS A 124 15.59 1.32 -7.99
C HIS A 124 15.58 -0.21 -7.88
N GLY A 125 16.77 -0.78 -7.67
CA GLY A 125 17.01 -2.21 -7.66
C GLY A 125 16.66 -2.89 -6.36
N PHE A 126 16.53 -2.15 -5.27
CA PHE A 126 15.97 -2.64 -4.01
C PHE A 126 14.94 -1.63 -3.52
N ALA A 127 13.67 -2.00 -3.68
CA ALA A 127 12.53 -1.25 -3.15
C ALA A 127 11.73 -2.19 -2.24
N TRP A 128 11.05 -1.65 -1.23
CA TRP A 128 10.37 -2.40 -0.16
C TRP A 128 9.05 -3.08 -0.62
N GLY A 129 8.90 -3.38 -1.91
CA GLY A 129 7.75 -4.10 -2.47
C GLY A 129 7.31 -3.61 -3.84
N THR A 130 6.34 -4.32 -4.43
CA THR A 130 5.74 -3.96 -5.72
C THR A 130 4.65 -2.92 -5.50
N ASN A 131 4.61 -1.84 -6.28
CA ASN A 131 3.62 -0.76 -6.17
C ASN A 131 3.64 0.01 -4.84
N VAL A 132 4.68 -0.14 -4.02
CA VAL A 132 4.87 0.65 -2.82
C VAL A 132 5.29 2.06 -3.23
N ASN A 133 4.53 3.06 -2.78
CA ASN A 133 4.90 4.46 -2.92
C ASN A 133 5.89 4.87 -1.82
N SER A 134 5.50 4.61 -0.57
CA SER A 134 6.22 5.04 0.61
C SER A 134 5.91 4.15 1.80
N ILE A 135 6.84 4.11 2.76
CA ILE A 135 6.60 3.62 4.11
C ILE A 135 6.00 4.78 4.91
N VAL A 136 5.07 4.51 5.82
CA VAL A 136 4.42 5.56 6.61
C VAL A 136 4.90 5.55 8.04
N ARG A 137 5.51 6.66 8.47
CA ARG A 137 6.02 6.86 9.83
C ARG A 137 5.41 8.09 10.46
N SER A 138 4.75 7.91 11.60
CA SER A 138 4.01 8.97 12.30
C SER A 138 3.07 9.74 11.35
N GLY A 139 2.37 9.00 10.48
CA GLY A 139 1.49 9.53 9.44
C GLY A 139 2.20 10.16 8.23
N ASN A 140 3.53 10.26 8.19
CA ASN A 140 4.24 10.87 7.07
C ASN A 140 4.79 9.80 6.11
N SER A 141 4.64 10.04 4.81
CA SER A 141 5.27 9.25 3.76
C SER A 141 6.79 9.45 3.79
N VAL A 142 7.51 8.39 4.09
CA VAL A 142 8.98 8.31 4.02
C VAL A 142 9.35 7.49 2.79
N SER A 143 10.33 7.96 2.03
CA SER A 143 10.80 7.25 0.84
C SER A 143 11.21 5.83 1.23
N ALA A 144 10.69 4.87 0.47
CA ALA A 144 11.04 3.47 0.58
C ALA A 144 12.27 3.18 -0.32
N GLU A 145 13.20 4.11 -0.46
CA GLU A 145 14.28 3.98 -1.43
C GLU A 145 15.59 4.44 -0.76
N PHE A 146 16.71 3.89 -1.24
CA PHE A 146 18.08 4.25 -0.85
C PHE A 146 18.55 3.73 0.53
N PRO A 147 18.89 2.43 0.68
CA PRO A 147 19.68 2.02 1.82
C PRO A 147 21.07 2.68 1.77
N SER A 148 21.55 3.17 2.92
CA SER A 148 22.83 3.89 3.07
C SER A 148 23.97 2.99 3.56
N TYR A 149 23.64 1.93 4.30
CA TYR A 149 24.60 0.91 4.72
C TYR A 149 23.91 -0.45 4.86
N LEU A 150 24.76 -1.47 4.93
CA LEU A 150 24.36 -2.83 5.26
C LEU A 150 25.18 -3.38 6.42
N THR A 151 24.60 -4.36 7.12
CA THR A 151 25.33 -5.25 8.02
C THR A 151 25.23 -6.70 7.57
N SER A 152 26.31 -7.47 7.67
CA SER A 152 26.27 -8.92 7.42
C SER A 152 25.61 -9.67 8.58
N GLU A 153 24.90 -10.74 8.25
CA GLU A 153 24.24 -11.63 9.21
C GLU A 153 24.84 -13.05 9.13
N PRO A 154 24.83 -13.85 10.23
CA PRO A 154 25.43 -15.18 10.26
C PRO A 154 24.85 -16.19 9.26
N ASP A 155 23.60 -16.01 8.82
CA ASP A 155 22.91 -16.89 7.88
C ASP A 155 23.21 -16.59 6.40
N GLY A 156 24.17 -15.69 6.14
CA GLY A 156 24.57 -15.24 4.81
C GLY A 156 23.62 -14.19 4.20
N SER A 157 22.62 -13.72 4.95
CA SER A 157 21.83 -12.54 4.58
C SER A 157 22.54 -11.23 4.98
N VAL A 158 21.95 -10.11 4.61
CA VAL A 158 22.36 -8.79 5.14
C VAL A 158 21.15 -8.04 5.67
N LYS A 159 21.37 -7.11 6.60
CA LYS A 159 20.39 -6.10 6.96
C LYS A 159 20.73 -4.80 6.23
N LEU A 160 19.80 -4.28 5.44
CA LEU A 160 19.89 -2.99 4.76
C LEU A 160 19.18 -1.92 5.58
N TYR A 161 19.78 -0.75 5.71
CA TYR A 161 19.27 0.37 6.51
C TYR A 161 19.09 1.61 5.64
N SER A 162 17.97 2.31 5.78
CA SER A 162 17.70 3.56 5.05
C SER A 162 18.76 4.63 5.32
N ASP A 163 19.13 4.82 6.58
CA ASP A 163 19.96 5.92 7.05
C ASP A 163 20.59 5.61 8.43
N ASN A 164 21.47 6.51 8.89
CA ASN A 164 22.19 6.41 10.17
C ASN A 164 21.39 7.00 11.36
N SER A 165 20.08 7.22 11.24
CA SER A 165 19.28 7.76 12.35
C SER A 165 19.19 6.75 13.50
N LYS A 166 18.64 7.18 14.64
CA LYS A 166 18.44 6.30 15.80
C LYS A 166 17.44 5.17 15.53
N ASN A 167 16.45 5.42 14.66
CA ASN A 167 15.37 4.48 14.34
C ASN A 167 15.23 4.36 12.80
N PRO A 168 16.22 3.81 12.09
CA PRO A 168 16.18 3.72 10.63
C PRO A 168 15.13 2.70 10.18
N VAL A 169 14.66 2.80 8.95
CA VAL A 169 13.94 1.67 8.32
C VAL A 169 14.99 0.61 8.01
N ALA A 170 14.73 -0.64 8.37
CA ALA A 170 15.62 -1.75 8.07
C ALA A 170 14.89 -2.96 7.47
N MET A 171 15.50 -3.60 6.46
CA MET A 171 15.06 -4.89 5.92
C MET A 171 16.21 -5.89 5.99
N ARG A 172 15.87 -7.15 6.22
CA ARG A 172 16.74 -8.26 5.91
C ARG A 172 16.59 -8.59 4.42
N LEU A 173 17.72 -8.78 3.75
CA LEU A 173 17.79 -9.17 2.35
C LEU A 173 18.64 -10.44 2.23
N LYS A 174 18.08 -11.44 1.55
CA LYS A 174 18.80 -12.63 1.11
C LYS A 174 18.78 -12.73 -0.41
N LEU A 175 19.95 -12.85 -1.02
CA LEU A 175 20.11 -13.08 -2.45
C LEU A 175 20.40 -14.56 -2.71
N TYR A 176 19.46 -15.25 -3.34
CA TYR A 176 19.69 -16.62 -3.80
C TYR A 176 20.35 -16.56 -5.17
N ALA A 177 21.60 -16.98 -5.25
CA ALA A 177 22.40 -16.92 -6.46
C ALA A 177 22.24 -18.19 -7.31
N PHE A 178 22.17 -18.03 -8.63
CA PHE A 178 22.11 -19.15 -9.58
C PHE A 178 23.01 -18.90 -10.79
N ASP A 179 23.76 -19.91 -11.21
CA ASP A 179 24.43 -19.93 -12.50
C ASP A 179 23.39 -20.20 -13.59
N VAL A 180 23.30 -19.25 -14.54
CA VAL A 180 22.37 -19.26 -15.65
C VAL A 180 23.07 -19.29 -17.00
N SER A 181 24.36 -19.62 -17.02
CA SER A 181 25.17 -19.72 -18.23
C SER A 181 24.48 -20.59 -19.29
N GLY A 182 24.37 -20.07 -20.51
CA GLY A 182 23.71 -20.73 -21.64
C GLY A 182 22.17 -20.67 -21.62
N GLN A 183 21.53 -20.16 -20.56
CA GLN A 183 20.08 -20.00 -20.53
C GLN A 183 19.61 -18.77 -21.28
N TYR A 184 18.35 -18.77 -21.70
CA TYR A 184 17.77 -17.62 -22.37
C TYR A 184 17.51 -16.45 -21.40
N ILE A 185 17.87 -15.25 -21.84
CA ILE A 185 17.73 -14.02 -21.05
C ILE A 185 16.26 -13.72 -20.73
N TYR A 186 15.35 -13.98 -21.67
CA TYR A 186 13.94 -13.65 -21.52
C TYR A 186 13.26 -14.32 -20.30
N HIS A 187 13.78 -15.45 -19.81
CA HIS A 187 13.24 -16.11 -18.62
C HIS A 187 13.39 -15.25 -17.34
N TYR A 188 14.33 -14.31 -17.34
CA TYR A 188 14.74 -13.53 -16.17
C TYR A 188 14.33 -12.05 -16.26
N LEU A 189 13.74 -11.64 -17.38
CA LEU A 189 13.18 -10.30 -17.55
C LEU A 189 11.74 -10.28 -17.04
N ARG A 190 11.60 -10.06 -15.73
CA ARG A 190 10.31 -10.07 -15.02
C ARG A 190 9.95 -8.71 -14.46
N SER A 191 8.66 -8.46 -14.32
CA SER A 191 8.13 -7.47 -13.39
C SER A 191 8.23 -8.01 -11.96
N ARG A 192 8.13 -7.13 -10.96
CA ARG A 192 8.05 -7.59 -9.56
C ARG A 192 6.80 -8.44 -9.28
N THR A 193 5.77 -8.26 -10.10
CA THR A 193 4.53 -9.05 -10.09
C THR A 193 4.68 -10.41 -10.81
N ASN A 194 5.91 -10.77 -11.16
CA ASN A 194 6.29 -12.02 -11.83
C ASN A 194 5.63 -12.21 -13.20
N TYR A 195 5.37 -11.13 -13.92
CA TYR A 195 4.99 -11.18 -15.33
C TYR A 195 6.23 -10.92 -16.19
N PRO A 196 6.32 -11.49 -17.40
CA PRO A 196 7.34 -11.07 -18.36
C PRO A 196 7.28 -9.56 -18.63
N THR A 197 8.43 -8.91 -18.76
CA THR A 197 8.45 -7.52 -19.27
C THR A 197 8.17 -7.49 -20.77
N PRO A 198 7.80 -6.34 -21.36
CA PRO A 198 7.63 -6.24 -22.82
C PRO A 198 8.86 -6.71 -23.61
N ALA A 199 10.07 -6.39 -23.13
CA ALA A 199 11.32 -6.84 -23.76
C ALA A 199 11.48 -8.38 -23.75
N ALA A 200 10.92 -9.07 -22.76
CA ALA A 200 11.00 -10.52 -22.65
C ALA A 200 10.31 -11.23 -23.83
N GLY A 201 9.26 -10.63 -24.41
CA GLY A 201 8.54 -11.21 -25.56
C GLY A 201 9.37 -11.32 -26.84
N VAL A 202 10.41 -10.48 -26.98
CA VAL A 202 11.17 -10.33 -28.23
C VAL A 202 12.63 -10.77 -28.12
N ILE A 203 13.21 -10.80 -26.92
CA ILE A 203 14.60 -11.21 -26.71
C ILE A 203 14.75 -12.73 -26.84
N SER A 204 15.71 -13.18 -27.65
CA SER A 204 16.08 -14.61 -27.78
C SER A 204 17.56 -14.89 -27.50
N ALA A 205 18.30 -13.88 -27.02
CA ALA A 205 19.69 -14.03 -26.62
C ALA A 205 19.85 -14.94 -25.39
N ARG A 206 21.03 -15.54 -25.27
CA ARG A 206 21.41 -16.42 -24.14
C ARG A 206 22.52 -15.79 -23.30
N PHE A 207 22.53 -16.12 -22.03
CA PHE A 207 23.57 -15.71 -21.11
C PHE A 207 24.92 -16.37 -21.45
N PRO A 208 26.03 -15.61 -21.48
CA PRO A 208 27.37 -16.17 -21.64
C PRO A 208 27.81 -16.92 -20.37
N LYS A 209 28.91 -17.68 -20.48
CA LYS A 209 29.53 -18.38 -19.34
C LYS A 209 29.91 -17.40 -18.23
N GLY A 210 29.63 -17.76 -16.98
CA GLY A 210 29.88 -16.92 -15.80
C GLY A 210 28.75 -15.94 -15.46
N SER A 211 27.59 -16.09 -16.12
CA SER A 211 26.40 -15.29 -15.82
C SER A 211 25.71 -15.81 -14.56
N VAL A 212 25.51 -14.91 -13.59
CA VAL A 212 24.82 -15.20 -12.33
C VAL A 212 23.60 -14.29 -12.21
N VAL A 213 22.47 -14.89 -11.86
CA VAL A 213 21.28 -14.17 -11.41
C VAL A 213 21.08 -14.35 -9.92
N TYR A 214 20.49 -13.34 -9.30
CA TYR A 214 20.12 -13.36 -7.90
C TYR A 214 18.63 -13.15 -7.78
N MET A 215 17.96 -14.07 -7.09
CA MET A 215 16.55 -13.97 -6.72
C MET A 215 16.45 -13.43 -5.29
N PRO A 216 15.84 -12.25 -5.08
CA PRO A 216 15.84 -11.68 -3.75
C PRO A 216 14.65 -12.11 -2.90
N GLN A 217 14.93 -12.28 -1.62
CA GLN A 217 13.94 -12.44 -0.58
C GLN A 217 14.17 -11.35 0.47
N ILE A 218 13.14 -10.53 0.67
CA ILE A 218 13.16 -9.39 1.58
C ILE A 218 12.26 -9.66 2.79
N ALA A 219 12.64 -9.17 3.96
CA ALA A 219 11.77 -9.16 5.13
C ALA A 219 11.96 -7.84 5.88
N MET A 220 10.85 -7.15 6.21
CA MET A 220 10.91 -5.98 7.09
C MET A 220 11.39 -6.42 8.47
N THR A 221 12.21 -5.63 9.16
CA THR A 221 12.64 -6.03 10.52
C THR A 221 11.68 -5.57 11.61
N GLN A 222 10.65 -4.83 11.21
CA GLN A 222 9.57 -4.32 12.05
C GLN A 222 8.29 -4.33 11.23
N ASP A 223 7.13 -4.34 11.89
CA ASP A 223 5.86 -4.15 11.21
C ASP A 223 5.86 -2.78 10.51
N GLN A 224 5.31 -2.70 9.30
CA GLN A 224 5.27 -1.46 8.52
C GLN A 224 3.90 -1.27 7.87
N TYR A 225 3.45 -0.01 7.80
CA TYR A 225 2.43 0.39 6.84
C TYR A 225 3.11 0.96 5.59
N VAL A 226 2.62 0.54 4.43
CA VAL A 226 3.05 1.03 3.13
C VAL A 226 1.85 1.53 2.34
N VAL A 227 2.00 2.64 1.62
CA VAL A 227 0.95 3.20 0.75
C VAL A 227 1.20 2.78 -0.69
N LEU A 228 0.13 2.51 -1.44
CA LEU A 228 0.21 2.04 -2.83
C LEU A 228 0.21 3.18 -3.85
N LYS A 229 0.83 2.97 -5.02
CA LYS A 229 0.69 3.84 -6.20
C LYS A 229 -0.48 3.40 -7.10
N PRO A 230 -1.28 4.33 -7.65
CA PRO A 230 -1.36 5.75 -7.28
C PRO A 230 -2.02 5.92 -5.89
N ASP A 231 -1.70 7.02 -5.20
CA ASP A 231 -2.27 7.33 -3.89
C ASP A 231 -3.78 7.60 -4.00
N ALA A 232 -4.59 6.55 -3.91
CA ALA A 232 -6.04 6.64 -3.91
C ALA A 232 -6.55 7.20 -2.58
N PHE A 233 -7.58 8.04 -2.64
CA PHE A 233 -8.21 8.63 -1.45
C PHE A 233 -9.50 7.88 -1.13
N THR A 234 -9.73 7.59 0.15
CA THR A 234 -10.95 6.88 0.60
C THR A 234 -12.14 7.78 0.91
N GLY A 235 -11.94 9.09 1.02
CA GLY A 235 -12.97 10.00 1.54
C GLY A 235 -12.87 10.27 3.05
N ALA A 236 -12.17 9.42 3.80
CA ALA A 236 -12.16 9.50 5.27
C ALA A 236 -10.97 10.30 5.82
N GLY A 237 -11.23 11.11 6.85
CA GLY A 237 -10.21 11.90 7.55
C GLY A 237 -9.44 11.14 8.64
N ASN A 238 -9.96 10.00 9.09
CA ASN A 238 -9.33 9.07 10.04
C ASN A 238 -10.00 7.68 9.95
N VAL A 239 -9.35 6.69 10.55
CA VAL A 239 -9.76 5.29 10.61
C VAL A 239 -11.12 5.14 11.28
N GLU A 240 -11.39 5.90 12.35
CA GLU A 240 -12.69 5.85 13.02
C GLU A 240 -13.84 6.31 12.13
N GLY A 241 -13.64 7.41 11.41
CA GLY A 241 -14.59 7.94 10.43
C GLY A 241 -14.78 6.97 9.26
N PHE A 242 -13.71 6.31 8.83
CA PHE A 242 -13.78 5.28 7.79
C PHE A 242 -14.66 4.11 8.23
N VAL A 243 -14.38 3.48 9.37
CA VAL A 243 -15.17 2.34 9.87
C VAL A 243 -16.63 2.73 10.04
N ARG A 244 -16.93 3.87 10.67
CA ARG A 244 -18.32 4.34 10.85
C ARG A 244 -19.07 4.56 9.52
N THR A 245 -18.37 5.03 8.49
CA THR A 245 -18.95 5.26 7.17
C THR A 245 -19.33 3.94 6.50
N PHE A 246 -18.45 2.93 6.60
CA PHE A 246 -18.58 1.65 5.92
C PHE A 246 -19.10 0.50 6.82
N SER A 247 -19.59 0.81 8.02
CA SER A 247 -20.42 -0.08 8.87
C SER A 247 -21.91 -0.06 8.49
N ARG A 248 -22.29 0.69 7.46
CA ARG A 248 -23.66 0.79 6.93
C ARG A 248 -23.79 -0.05 5.64
N ASP A 249 -24.93 0.04 4.96
CA ASP A 249 -25.23 -0.77 3.76
C ASP A 249 -24.38 -0.45 2.51
N ILE A 250 -23.43 0.50 2.59
CA ILE A 250 -22.59 0.89 1.46
C ILE A 250 -21.22 0.21 1.59
N PRO A 251 -20.85 -0.70 0.67
CA PRO A 251 -19.53 -1.32 0.70
C PRO A 251 -18.43 -0.36 0.26
N TYR A 252 -17.26 -0.47 0.89
CA TYR A 252 -16.03 0.11 0.37
C TYR A 252 -15.37 -0.85 -0.62
N CYS A 253 -15.06 -0.39 -1.83
CA CYS A 253 -14.36 -1.23 -2.80
C CYS A 253 -12.89 -1.34 -2.40
N LEU A 254 -12.44 -2.57 -2.18
CA LEU A 254 -11.01 -2.83 -1.96
C LEU A 254 -10.24 -2.43 -3.22
N SER A 255 -9.08 -1.78 -3.04
CA SER A 255 -8.25 -1.33 -4.14
C SER A 255 -7.91 -2.53 -5.04
N TYR A 256 -8.44 -2.52 -6.26
CA TYR A 256 -8.37 -3.61 -7.21
C TYR A 256 -7.49 -3.17 -8.40
N LEU A 257 -6.53 -4.01 -8.77
CA LEU A 257 -5.84 -3.90 -10.06
C LEU A 257 -6.66 -4.71 -11.08
N PRO A 258 -7.30 -4.08 -12.08
CA PRO A 258 -8.09 -4.79 -13.08
C PRO A 258 -7.25 -5.82 -13.83
N ARG A 259 -7.54 -7.10 -13.62
CA ARG A 259 -6.85 -8.24 -14.25
C ARG A 259 -7.86 -9.33 -14.64
N VAL A 260 -7.64 -9.97 -15.79
CA VAL A 260 -8.47 -11.09 -16.26
C VAL A 260 -8.37 -12.26 -15.28
N GLY A 261 -9.52 -12.77 -14.84
CA GLY A 261 -9.62 -13.93 -13.93
C GLY A 261 -9.59 -13.61 -12.44
N PHE A 262 -9.50 -12.33 -12.06
CA PHE A 262 -9.47 -11.88 -10.66
C PHE A 262 -10.82 -11.28 -10.25
N LYS A 263 -11.14 -11.43 -8.98
CA LYS A 263 -12.43 -10.99 -8.43
C LYS A 263 -12.28 -9.69 -7.64
N ALA A 264 -13.22 -8.76 -7.86
CA ALA A 264 -13.29 -7.54 -7.08
C ALA A 264 -14.22 -7.72 -5.87
N TYR A 265 -13.80 -7.20 -4.71
CA TYR A 265 -14.58 -7.25 -3.47
C TYR A 265 -14.91 -5.87 -2.92
N GLY A 266 -16.10 -5.75 -2.38
CA GLY A 266 -16.53 -4.68 -1.48
C GLY A 266 -16.53 -5.16 -0.04
N VAL A 267 -16.07 -4.33 0.88
CA VAL A 267 -16.03 -4.61 2.33
C VAL A 267 -17.04 -3.76 3.07
N VAL A 268 -17.79 -4.39 3.98
CA VAL A 268 -18.70 -3.73 4.92
C VAL A 268 -18.29 -4.16 6.33
N PHE A 269 -18.08 -3.20 7.22
CA PHE A 269 -17.79 -3.47 8.63
C PHE A 269 -19.06 -3.91 9.34
N ASP A 270 -18.92 -4.73 10.39
CA ASP A 270 -20.06 -5.05 11.24
C ASP A 270 -20.77 -3.75 11.71
N PRO A 271 -22.12 -3.67 11.67
CA PRO A 271 -22.85 -2.48 12.08
C PRO A 271 -22.55 -2.03 13.52
N THR A 272 -22.23 -2.97 14.41
CA THR A 272 -21.85 -2.67 15.80
C THR A 272 -20.49 -1.98 15.90
N ALA A 273 -19.59 -2.17 14.93
CA ALA A 273 -18.28 -1.53 14.92
C ALA A 273 -18.36 0.00 14.71
N GLY A 274 -19.36 0.45 13.96
CA GLY A 274 -19.62 1.86 13.69
C GLY A 274 -20.63 2.52 14.65
N ALA A 275 -21.13 1.77 15.64
CA ALA A 275 -22.15 2.27 16.55
C ALA A 275 -21.65 3.48 17.37
N ALA A 276 -22.51 4.47 17.53
CA ALA A 276 -22.25 5.55 18.47
C ALA A 276 -22.11 4.96 19.88
N ALA A 277 -21.22 5.53 20.69
CA ALA A 277 -21.07 5.11 22.07
C ALA A 277 -22.43 5.26 22.75
N PRO A 278 -22.85 4.30 23.59
CA PRO A 278 -24.07 4.46 24.34
C PRO A 278 -24.01 5.78 25.12
N THR A 279 -25.07 6.58 25.03
CA THR A 279 -25.17 7.84 25.77
C THR A 279 -25.02 7.55 27.27
N GLN A 280 -23.98 8.09 27.89
CA GLN A 280 -23.78 7.96 29.34
C GLN A 280 -24.68 8.99 30.05
N PHE A 281 -25.30 8.60 31.15
CA PHE A 281 -26.14 9.48 31.96
C PHE A 281 -25.55 9.62 33.35
N LYS A 282 -25.44 10.86 33.85
CA LYS A 282 -25.17 11.14 35.26
C LYS A 282 -26.46 11.56 35.94
N VAL A 283 -26.72 11.00 37.12
CA VAL A 283 -27.77 11.52 38.00
C VAL A 283 -27.20 12.72 38.74
N VAL A 284 -27.75 13.91 38.49
CA VAL A 284 -27.40 15.13 39.21
C VAL A 284 -28.53 15.52 40.15
N THR A 285 -28.18 15.96 41.35
CA THR A 285 -29.15 16.51 42.29
C THR A 285 -29.31 18.00 42.02
N LYS A 286 -30.47 18.41 41.52
CA LYS A 286 -30.83 19.82 41.33
C LYS A 286 -31.79 20.28 42.40
N THR A 287 -31.90 21.60 42.51
CA THR A 287 -32.81 22.23 43.45
C THR A 287 -33.75 23.18 42.72
N ARG A 288 -35.05 23.09 43.00
CA ARG A 288 -36.07 24.03 42.53
C ARG A 288 -36.85 24.61 43.70
N TYR A 289 -37.46 25.77 43.51
CA TYR A 289 -38.41 26.32 44.47
C TYR A 289 -39.83 25.96 44.04
N VAL A 290 -40.59 25.34 44.93
CA VAL A 290 -42.00 25.00 44.73
C VAL A 290 -42.84 25.67 45.81
N LYS A 291 -44.07 26.06 45.50
CA LYS A 291 -45.01 26.56 46.52
C LYS A 291 -45.59 25.36 47.26
N ASN A 292 -45.56 25.39 48.58
CA ASN A 292 -46.28 24.41 49.39
C ASN A 292 -47.80 24.69 49.38
N LYS A 293 -48.61 23.82 49.99
CA LYS A 293 -50.08 23.96 50.09
C LYS A 293 -50.54 25.27 50.77
N ARG A 294 -49.62 26.01 51.42
CA ARG A 294 -49.85 27.31 52.07
C ARG A 294 -49.28 28.49 51.28
N GLY A 295 -48.92 28.29 50.01
CA GLY A 295 -48.40 29.34 49.11
C GLY A 295 -46.94 29.76 49.33
N LYS A 296 -46.25 29.21 50.35
CA LYS A 296 -44.87 29.57 50.69
C LYS A 296 -43.87 28.84 49.77
N ARG A 297 -42.91 29.58 49.21
CA ARG A 297 -41.82 29.00 48.40
C ARG A 297 -40.89 28.17 49.28
N VAL A 298 -40.80 26.88 49.01
CA VAL A 298 -39.91 25.93 49.69
C VAL A 298 -38.93 25.33 48.70
N LYS A 299 -37.71 25.06 49.17
CA LYS A 299 -36.60 24.52 48.39
C LYS A 299 -36.75 23.00 48.29
N GLN A 300 -36.96 22.46 47.09
CA GLN A 300 -37.10 21.03 46.83
C GLN A 300 -35.89 20.52 46.04
N ARG A 301 -35.21 19.50 46.57
CA ARG A 301 -34.19 18.75 45.83
C ARG A 301 -34.86 17.68 44.97
N TYR A 302 -34.39 17.50 43.76
CA TYR A 302 -34.81 16.42 42.88
C TYR A 302 -33.61 15.89 42.10
N GLN A 303 -33.70 14.64 41.66
CA GLN A 303 -32.70 14.01 40.82
C GLN A 303 -33.09 14.16 39.36
N GLU A 304 -32.13 14.55 38.52
CA GLU A 304 -32.31 14.65 37.08
C GLU A 304 -31.24 13.78 36.41
N LYS A 305 -31.65 12.94 35.46
CA LYS A 305 -30.73 12.23 34.58
C LYS A 305 -30.27 13.21 33.50
N VAL A 306 -29.00 13.57 33.52
CA VAL A 306 -28.41 14.46 32.52
C VAL A 306 -27.46 13.64 31.66
N ALA A 307 -27.61 13.74 30.33
CA ALA A 307 -26.68 13.12 29.40
C ALA A 307 -25.29 13.76 29.57
N ILE A 308 -24.28 12.92 29.75
CA ILE A 308 -22.88 13.33 29.75
C ILE A 308 -22.35 13.08 28.33
N PRO A 309 -21.57 14.00 27.74
CA PRO A 309 -20.77 13.66 26.58
C PRO A 309 -19.96 12.41 26.90
N ALA A 310 -20.00 11.40 26.03
CA ALA A 310 -19.04 10.31 26.13
C ALA A 310 -17.64 10.94 25.99
N GLU A 311 -16.85 10.94 27.07
CA GLU A 311 -15.46 11.34 26.98
C GLU A 311 -14.72 10.26 26.17
N GLY A 312 -14.12 10.69 25.06
CA GLY A 312 -13.54 9.80 24.05
C GLY A 312 -14.51 9.59 22.88
N ALA A 313 -14.04 9.89 21.66
CA ALA A 313 -14.71 9.44 20.44
C ALA A 313 -15.07 7.97 20.62
N SER A 314 -16.35 7.59 20.46
CA SER A 314 -16.82 6.19 20.59
C SER A 314 -15.76 5.25 20.05
N ALA A 315 -15.03 4.60 20.95
CA ALA A 315 -13.84 3.86 20.60
C ALA A 315 -14.32 2.69 19.75
N ILE A 316 -14.09 2.76 18.44
CA ILE A 316 -14.43 1.65 17.57
C ILE A 316 -13.62 0.42 18.02
N PRO A 317 -14.16 -0.79 17.89
CA PRO A 317 -13.43 -1.98 18.26
C PRO A 317 -12.09 -2.04 17.52
N THR A 318 -11.01 -2.26 18.26
CA THR A 318 -9.66 -2.42 17.68
C THR A 318 -9.54 -3.72 16.89
N ASN A 319 -10.47 -4.66 17.06
CA ASN A 319 -10.63 -5.83 16.21
C ASN A 319 -12.13 -6.03 15.95
N GLY A 320 -12.48 -6.56 14.78
CA GLY A 320 -13.86 -6.88 14.46
C GLY A 320 -14.00 -7.66 13.16
N GLU A 321 -15.24 -7.93 12.77
CA GLU A 321 -15.56 -8.65 11.54
C GLU A 321 -15.89 -7.69 10.39
N VAL A 322 -15.62 -8.16 9.19
CA VAL A 322 -16.09 -7.55 7.96
C VAL A 322 -16.79 -8.57 7.08
N SER A 323 -17.80 -8.11 6.36
CA SER A 323 -18.49 -8.87 5.32
C SER A 323 -17.91 -8.50 3.95
N LEU A 324 -17.58 -9.49 3.14
CA LEU A 324 -17.11 -9.31 1.76
C LEU A 324 -18.22 -9.61 0.77
N TYR A 325 -18.36 -8.73 -0.21
CA TYR A 325 -19.33 -8.83 -1.29
C TYR A 325 -18.62 -8.82 -2.64
N SER A 326 -19.07 -9.65 -3.57
CA SER A 326 -18.72 -9.53 -4.97
C SER A 326 -19.21 -8.19 -5.53
N VAL A 327 -18.35 -7.39 -6.16
CA VAL A 327 -18.74 -6.08 -6.72
C VAL A 327 -18.60 -6.01 -8.24
N LYS A 328 -19.36 -5.10 -8.87
CA LYS A 328 -19.26 -4.84 -10.31
C LYS A 328 -17.92 -4.15 -10.63
N THR A 329 -17.30 -4.59 -11.71
CA THR A 329 -16.09 -3.96 -12.27
C THR A 329 -16.46 -2.88 -13.27
N GLY A 330 -15.62 -1.84 -13.43
CA GLY A 330 -15.83 -0.78 -14.42
C GLY A 330 -16.85 0.29 -14.03
N THR A 331 -17.33 0.29 -12.78
CA THR A 331 -18.21 1.33 -12.23
C THR A 331 -17.43 2.30 -11.34
N VAL A 332 -17.82 3.57 -11.35
CA VAL A 332 -17.21 4.62 -10.50
C VAL A 332 -17.53 4.38 -9.02
N PHE A 333 -18.72 3.85 -8.73
CA PHE A 333 -19.17 3.56 -7.38
C PHE A 333 -19.07 2.07 -7.08
N CYS A 334 -18.83 1.76 -5.81
CA CYS A 334 -18.83 0.39 -5.33
C CYS A 334 -20.26 -0.16 -5.30
N GLN A 335 -20.55 -1.13 -6.16
CA GLN A 335 -21.86 -1.74 -6.27
C GLN A 335 -21.73 -3.24 -6.09
N SER A 336 -22.36 -3.76 -5.03
CA SER A 336 -22.47 -5.19 -4.83
C SER A 336 -23.31 -5.83 -5.94
N THR A 337 -22.91 -7.03 -6.35
CA THR A 337 -23.65 -7.90 -7.27
C THR A 337 -24.70 -8.75 -6.54
N SER A 338 -24.63 -8.83 -5.20
CA SER A 338 -25.57 -9.58 -4.36
C SER A 338 -25.95 -8.80 -3.10
N LYS A 339 -27.11 -9.12 -2.51
CA LYS A 339 -27.51 -8.62 -1.19
C LYS A 339 -26.90 -9.41 -0.03
N THR A 340 -26.42 -10.62 -0.28
CA THR A 340 -25.80 -11.47 0.75
C THR A 340 -24.28 -11.39 0.66
N PRO A 341 -23.58 -11.36 1.79
CA PRO A 341 -22.12 -11.45 1.78
C PRO A 341 -21.72 -12.83 1.24
N GLU A 342 -20.64 -12.84 0.48
CA GLU A 342 -20.06 -14.07 -0.06
C GLU A 342 -19.24 -14.80 1.00
N THR A 343 -18.53 -14.03 1.82
CA THR A 343 -17.73 -14.55 2.91
C THR A 343 -17.50 -13.45 3.96
N ARG A 344 -16.89 -13.81 5.08
CA ARG A 344 -16.49 -12.88 6.12
C ARG A 344 -14.98 -12.91 6.32
N GLY A 345 -14.45 -11.77 6.73
CA GLY A 345 -13.08 -11.63 7.19
C GLY A 345 -13.05 -10.92 8.53
N SER A 346 -11.85 -10.56 8.97
CA SER A 346 -11.64 -9.75 10.16
C SER A 346 -10.76 -8.55 9.83
N TYR A 347 -10.81 -7.55 10.71
CA TYR A 347 -9.91 -6.41 10.67
C TYR A 347 -9.28 -6.20 12.05
N SER A 348 -8.09 -5.59 12.05
CA SER A 348 -7.43 -5.10 13.25
C SER A 348 -6.94 -3.68 13.04
N ILE A 349 -7.16 -2.82 14.02
CA ILE A 349 -6.67 -1.44 14.06
C ILE A 349 -5.41 -1.42 14.89
N LYS A 350 -4.31 -0.99 14.28
CA LYS A 350 -3.00 -0.96 14.92
C LYS A 350 -2.30 0.35 14.65
N THR A 351 -1.58 0.82 15.66
CA THR A 351 -0.61 1.90 15.52
C THR A 351 0.77 1.30 15.36
N VAL A 352 1.41 1.58 14.23
CA VAL A 352 2.74 1.08 13.86
C VAL A 352 3.60 2.30 13.56
N ASP A 353 4.71 2.45 14.29
CA ASP A 353 5.63 3.59 14.15
C ASP A 353 4.92 4.97 14.19
N GLY A 354 3.95 5.11 15.11
CA GLY A 354 3.13 6.32 15.27
C GLY A 354 2.03 6.50 14.22
N THR A 355 1.88 5.59 13.26
CA THR A 355 0.86 5.62 12.21
C THR A 355 -0.28 4.66 12.55
N LYS A 356 -1.52 5.13 12.61
CA LYS A 356 -2.69 4.26 12.78
C LYS A 356 -3.16 3.74 11.41
N GLY A 357 -3.63 2.49 11.38
CA GLY A 357 -4.23 1.90 10.20
C GLY A 357 -5.14 0.72 10.55
N ILE A 358 -5.87 0.24 9.54
CA ILE A 358 -6.69 -0.97 9.57
C ILE A 358 -5.98 -2.02 8.72
N ALA A 359 -5.68 -3.18 9.27
CA ALA A 359 -5.18 -4.34 8.53
C ALA A 359 -6.28 -5.41 8.44
N PHE A 360 -6.55 -5.89 7.23
CA PHE A 360 -7.56 -6.92 6.97
C PHE A 360 -6.94 -8.33 6.98
N SER A 361 -7.71 -9.29 7.46
CA SER A 361 -7.40 -10.72 7.37
C SER A 361 -8.60 -11.44 6.76
N PHE A 362 -8.36 -12.04 5.59
CA PHE A 362 -9.39 -12.76 4.84
C PHE A 362 -9.13 -14.27 4.87
N PRO A 363 -10.19 -15.10 4.85
CA PRO A 363 -10.05 -16.55 4.79
C PRO A 363 -9.42 -16.99 3.47
N SER A 364 -8.94 -18.23 3.41
CA SER A 364 -8.32 -18.82 2.22
C SER A 364 -9.25 -18.90 1.00
N THR A 365 -10.56 -18.82 1.20
CA THR A 365 -11.55 -18.72 0.11
C THR A 365 -11.44 -17.41 -0.68
N VAL A 366 -10.92 -16.34 -0.06
CA VAL A 366 -10.53 -15.11 -0.75
C VAL A 366 -9.09 -15.27 -1.21
N LYS A 367 -8.87 -15.31 -2.53
CA LYS A 367 -7.51 -15.41 -3.09
C LYS A 367 -6.76 -14.12 -2.78
N ALA A 368 -5.56 -14.20 -2.21
CA ALA A 368 -4.71 -13.03 -1.95
C ALA A 368 -4.47 -12.21 -3.25
N PRO A 369 -4.32 -12.87 -4.42
CA PRO A 369 -4.24 -12.20 -5.72
C PRO A 369 -5.41 -11.26 -6.03
N ASP A 370 -6.63 -11.58 -5.58
CA ASP A 370 -7.81 -10.71 -5.74
C ASP A 370 -7.66 -9.36 -5.02
N THR A 371 -6.76 -9.29 -4.04
CA THR A 371 -6.44 -8.09 -3.25
C THR A 371 -5.10 -7.46 -3.63
N GLY A 372 -4.48 -7.91 -4.73
CA GLY A 372 -3.19 -7.41 -5.21
C GLY A 372 -1.96 -7.97 -4.49
N ILE A 373 -2.13 -9.05 -3.73
CA ILE A 373 -1.08 -9.71 -2.93
C ILE A 373 -0.75 -11.08 -3.54
N PHE A 374 0.52 -11.46 -3.58
CA PHE A 374 0.90 -12.82 -4.00
C PHE A 374 0.40 -13.86 -3.00
N GLU A 375 -0.03 -15.05 -3.47
CA GLU A 375 -0.37 -16.13 -2.54
C GLU A 375 0.80 -16.52 -1.65
N LEU A 376 2.02 -16.58 -2.21
CA LEU A 376 3.27 -16.78 -1.47
C LEU A 376 3.46 -15.77 -0.32
N SER A 377 2.89 -14.58 -0.44
CA SER A 377 3.06 -13.48 0.51
C SER A 377 1.85 -13.28 1.43
N ARG A 378 0.83 -14.15 1.37
CA ARG A 378 -0.39 -14.05 2.19
C ARG A 378 -0.10 -13.95 3.70
N ASP A 379 0.92 -14.65 4.17
CA ASP A 379 1.28 -14.64 5.59
C ASP A 379 2.10 -13.41 6.00
N ALA A 380 2.75 -12.75 5.03
CA ALA A 380 3.64 -11.61 5.22
C ALA A 380 2.95 -10.26 5.02
N VAL A 381 1.96 -10.20 4.11
CA VAL A 381 1.34 -8.96 3.64
C VAL A 381 -0.17 -9.08 3.75
N SER A 382 -0.79 -8.03 4.31
CA SER A 382 -2.23 -7.88 4.41
C SER A 382 -2.68 -6.60 3.73
N LEU A 383 -3.87 -6.62 3.11
CA LEU A 383 -4.50 -5.39 2.65
C LEU A 383 -4.74 -4.47 3.85
N ALA A 384 -4.48 -3.17 3.67
CA ALA A 384 -4.62 -2.20 4.73
C ALA A 384 -5.22 -0.87 4.25
N LEU A 385 -5.64 -0.09 5.24
CA LEU A 385 -6.00 1.31 5.12
C LEU A 385 -5.16 2.09 6.12
N VAL A 386 -4.48 3.13 5.66
CA VAL A 386 -3.41 3.80 6.42
C VAL A 386 -3.75 5.26 6.60
N GLU A 387 -3.64 5.77 7.82
CA GLU A 387 -3.72 7.21 8.08
C GLU A 387 -2.42 7.90 7.66
N ILE A 388 -2.54 8.90 6.79
CA ILE A 388 -1.43 9.76 6.40
C ILE A 388 -1.78 11.23 6.62
N HIS A 389 -0.77 12.03 6.92
CA HIS A 389 -0.84 13.48 6.96
C HIS A 389 -0.73 14.05 5.54
N ARG A 390 -1.66 14.94 5.19
CA ARG A 390 -1.60 15.75 3.96
C ARG A 390 -1.69 17.23 4.34
N GLY A 391 -0.52 17.84 4.52
CA GLY A 391 -0.43 19.21 5.02
C GLY A 391 -0.96 19.29 6.45
N LYS A 392 -2.07 20.02 6.67
CA LYS A 392 -2.70 20.18 7.99
C LYS A 392 -3.81 19.18 8.29
N SER A 393 -4.16 18.32 7.33
CA SER A 393 -5.22 17.33 7.49
C SER A 393 -4.66 15.91 7.58
N THR A 394 -5.46 15.01 8.15
CA THR A 394 -5.23 13.57 8.12
C THR A 394 -6.20 12.96 7.11
N THR A 395 -5.78 11.90 6.44
CA THR A 395 -6.59 11.15 5.50
C THR A 395 -6.30 9.65 5.60
N VAL A 396 -7.29 8.83 5.29
CA VAL A 396 -7.12 7.39 5.12
C VAL A 396 -6.92 7.06 3.64
N VAL A 397 -5.90 6.26 3.33
CA VAL A 397 -5.58 5.80 1.96
C VAL A 397 -5.38 4.28 1.91
N PRO A 398 -5.59 3.63 0.76
CA PRO A 398 -5.22 2.23 0.57
C PRO A 398 -3.74 1.97 0.73
N GLY A 399 -3.41 0.85 1.37
CA GLY A 399 -2.06 0.44 1.66
C GLY A 399 -1.94 -1.06 1.85
N TYR A 400 -0.74 -1.48 2.23
CA TYR A 400 -0.51 -2.80 2.83
C TYR A 400 0.03 -2.66 4.25
N PHE A 401 -0.30 -3.65 5.07
CA PHE A 401 0.38 -3.93 6.32
C PHE A 401 1.36 -5.06 6.06
N VAL A 402 2.65 -4.79 6.28
CA VAL A 402 3.73 -5.75 6.09
C VAL A 402 4.26 -6.17 7.45
N LYS A 403 4.20 -7.48 7.73
CA LYS A 403 4.64 -8.04 9.01
C LYS A 403 6.16 -8.12 9.11
N ALA A 404 6.68 -7.87 10.30
CA ALA A 404 8.08 -8.08 10.63
C ALA A 404 8.51 -9.54 10.39
N ASP A 405 9.74 -9.71 9.93
CA ASP A 405 10.48 -10.97 9.78
C ASP A 405 9.81 -12.02 8.89
N LYS A 406 8.76 -11.65 8.15
CA LYS A 406 8.12 -12.52 7.17
C LYS A 406 8.74 -12.28 5.79
N PRO A 407 9.26 -13.33 5.12
CA PRO A 407 9.90 -13.19 3.84
C PRO A 407 8.89 -12.91 2.72
N ILE A 408 9.27 -12.03 1.81
CA ILE A 408 8.57 -11.71 0.56
C ILE A 408 9.57 -11.93 -0.56
N THR A 409 9.20 -12.74 -1.54
CA THR A 409 10.02 -12.95 -2.74
C THR A 409 9.81 -11.82 -3.73
N ASP A 410 10.90 -11.23 -4.19
CA ASP A 410 10.89 -10.26 -5.27
C ASP A 410 11.29 -10.97 -6.57
N PHE A 411 10.34 -11.09 -7.50
CA PHE A 411 10.53 -11.82 -8.75
C PHE A 411 11.33 -11.04 -9.80
N GLN A 412 11.70 -9.78 -9.52
CA GLN A 412 12.65 -9.07 -10.37
C GLN A 412 14.08 -9.54 -10.08
N TYR A 413 14.70 -10.23 -11.02
CA TYR A 413 16.06 -10.72 -10.81
C TYR A 413 17.08 -9.58 -10.75
N ARG A 414 18.15 -9.84 -10.00
CA ARG A 414 19.37 -9.04 -10.00
C ARG A 414 20.45 -9.84 -10.73
N PHE A 415 21.46 -9.18 -11.27
CA PHE A 415 22.44 -9.78 -12.18
C PHE A 415 23.86 -9.43 -11.73
N ASN A 416 24.82 -10.34 -11.90
CA ASN A 416 26.24 -9.95 -11.85
C ASN A 416 26.62 -9.15 -13.12
N GLY A 417 27.82 -8.56 -13.17
CA GLY A 417 28.24 -7.73 -14.30
C GLY A 417 28.24 -8.45 -15.65
N VAL A 418 28.62 -9.73 -15.69
CA VAL A 418 28.59 -10.56 -16.91
C VAL A 418 27.17 -10.71 -17.45
N ALA A 419 26.23 -11.10 -16.59
CA ALA A 419 24.83 -11.25 -16.96
C ALA A 419 24.20 -9.89 -17.33
N ALA A 420 24.51 -8.84 -16.57
CA ALA A 420 24.00 -7.49 -16.80
C ALA A 420 24.42 -6.93 -18.16
N LYS A 421 25.68 -7.16 -18.56
CA LYS A 421 26.17 -6.79 -19.90
C LYS A 421 25.36 -7.48 -20.99
N ALA A 422 25.10 -8.78 -20.86
CA ALA A 422 24.30 -9.52 -21.82
C ALA A 422 22.85 -9.01 -21.89
N VAL A 423 22.23 -8.68 -20.75
CA VAL A 423 20.90 -8.06 -20.70
C VAL A 423 20.89 -6.72 -21.43
N ARG A 424 21.88 -5.86 -21.18
CA ARG A 424 21.99 -4.54 -21.81
C ARG A 424 22.12 -4.63 -23.33
N GLU A 425 22.97 -5.53 -23.82
CA GLU A 425 23.15 -5.79 -25.26
C GLU A 425 21.85 -6.31 -25.90
N ALA A 426 21.16 -7.24 -25.23
CA ALA A 426 19.88 -7.76 -25.71
C ALA A 426 18.81 -6.65 -25.78
N LEU A 427 18.67 -5.82 -24.74
CA LEU A 427 17.73 -4.70 -24.73
C LEU A 427 18.03 -3.65 -25.81
N ALA A 428 19.32 -3.39 -26.07
CA ALA A 428 19.74 -2.47 -27.13
C ALA A 428 19.38 -3.00 -28.54
N SER A 429 19.49 -4.32 -28.76
CA SER A 429 19.16 -4.93 -30.06
C SER A 429 17.68 -4.78 -30.42
N VAL A 430 16.79 -4.88 -29.43
CA VAL A 430 15.34 -4.68 -29.61
C VAL A 430 15.02 -3.24 -30.04
N ARG A 431 15.76 -2.26 -29.53
CA ARG A 431 15.58 -0.84 -29.89
C ARG A 431 15.83 -0.58 -31.37
N GLN A 432 16.84 -1.23 -31.94
CA GLN A 432 17.18 -1.06 -33.36
C GLN A 432 16.14 -1.71 -34.29
N GLN A 433 15.50 -2.79 -33.84
CA GLN A 433 14.46 -3.48 -34.60
C GLN A 433 13.13 -2.72 -34.60
N ALA A 434 12.78 -2.04 -33.51
CA ALA A 434 11.55 -1.25 -33.41
C ALA A 434 11.62 0.14 -34.11
N GLN A 435 12.81 0.54 -34.58
CA GLN A 435 13.04 1.79 -35.31
C GLN A 435 13.19 1.59 -36.83
N LYS A 436 13.18 0.34 -37.28
CA LYS A 436 13.04 -0.05 -38.69
C LYS A 436 11.58 -0.42 -38.94
#